data_AF-A0A5P0JJ27-F1
#
_entry.id   AF-A0A5P0JJ27-F1
#
_cell.length_a   1.000
_cell.length_b   1.000
_cell.length_c   1.000
_cell.angle_alpha   90.00
_cell.angle_beta   90.00
_cell.angle_gamma   90.00
#
_symmetry.space_group_name_H-M   'P 1'
#
loop_
_entity.id
_entity.type
_entity.pdbx_description
1 polymer ?
#
loop_
_entity_poly.entity_id
_entity_poly.type
_entity_poly.pdbx_seq_one_letter_code
_entity_poly.pdbx_strand_id
1 'polypeptide(L)'
;RGDLLYVDVAKGYGTGLLVSRASYEAEKSILRHILEGKEAVTPLMERVPGELMETLTSGQRAATRMILETSDRFTVVQGYAGVGKTTQFRAVMSAVNMLPESERPRVVGLGPTHRAVGEMRSAGVDAQTLASFLHDTQLQQRSG
;
A
#
# COMPACT_ATOMS: atom_id res chain seq x y z
N ARG A 1 2.06 31.67 10.72
CA ARG A 1 2.53 32.40 9.52
C ARG A 1 3.27 31.39 8.67
N GLY A 2 2.87 31.19 7.42
CA GLY A 2 3.48 30.19 6.54
C GLY A 2 4.80 30.72 5.99
N ASP A 3 5.91 30.26 6.54
CA ASP A 3 7.22 30.59 5.99
C ASP A 3 7.44 29.81 4.69
N LEU A 4 7.76 30.52 3.62
CA LEU A 4 8.20 29.94 2.36
C LEU A 4 9.69 29.61 2.45
N LEU A 5 10.07 28.46 1.92
CA LEU A 5 11.45 28.00 1.82
C LEU A 5 11.88 28.06 0.35
N TYR A 6 13.11 28.53 0.13
CA TYR A 6 13.77 28.40 -1.15
C TYR A 6 14.39 27.00 -1.26
N VAL A 7 14.18 26.33 -2.39
CA VAL A 7 14.75 24.99 -2.64
C VAL A 7 15.34 24.97 -4.04
N ASP A 8 16.58 24.51 -4.14
CA ASP A 8 17.24 24.32 -5.43
C ASP A 8 16.52 23.24 -6.23
N VAL A 9 16.27 23.53 -7.51
CA VAL A 9 15.59 22.58 -8.39
C VAL A 9 16.62 21.73 -9.13
N ALA A 10 16.33 20.44 -9.27
CA ALA A 10 17.15 19.54 -10.06
C ALA A 10 17.27 20.06 -11.51
N LYS A 11 18.49 20.09 -12.04
CA LYS A 11 18.78 20.64 -13.37
C LYS A 11 17.89 19.97 -14.43
N GLY A 12 17.07 20.76 -15.12
CA GLY A 12 16.13 20.28 -16.15
C GLY A 12 14.70 20.02 -15.67
N TYR A 13 14.42 20.13 -14.37
CA TYR A 13 13.09 20.03 -13.79
C TYR A 13 12.74 21.34 -13.07
N GLY A 14 11.65 21.99 -13.46
CA GLY A 14 11.06 23.13 -12.73
C GLY A 14 11.74 24.51 -12.91
N THR A 15 11.05 25.54 -12.43
CA THR A 15 11.45 26.96 -12.47
C THR A 15 11.59 27.47 -11.05
N GLY A 16 12.79 27.41 -10.44
CA GLY A 16 13.12 27.93 -9.09
C GLY A 16 11.93 28.18 -8.16
N LEU A 17 11.47 27.15 -7.44
CA LEU A 17 10.18 27.21 -6.72
C LEU A 17 10.36 27.48 -5.22
N LEU A 18 9.50 28.36 -4.70
CA LEU A 18 9.24 28.49 -3.27
C LEU A 18 8.28 27.37 -2.83
N VAL A 19 8.55 26.73 -1.70
CA VAL A 19 7.67 25.73 -1.10
C VAL A 19 7.23 26.17 0.30
N SER A 20 6.02 25.82 0.73
CA SER A 20 5.63 26.07 2.11
C SER A 20 6.45 25.18 3.06
N ARG A 21 6.86 25.72 4.22
CA ARG A 21 7.52 24.91 5.27
C ARG A 21 6.70 23.66 5.61
N ALA A 22 5.37 23.77 5.66
CA ALA A 22 4.49 22.65 5.97
C ALA A 22 4.59 21.52 4.93
N SER A 23 4.56 21.85 3.64
CA SER A 23 4.70 20.87 2.56
C SER A 23 6.09 20.22 2.56
N TYR A 24 7.14 21.01 2.82
CA TYR A 24 8.50 20.51 2.90
C TYR A 24 8.69 19.50 4.05
N GLU A 25 8.21 19.84 5.25
CA GLU A 25 8.28 18.92 6.40
C GLU A 25 7.41 17.67 6.20
N ALA A 26 6.24 17.81 5.56
CA ALA A 26 5.40 16.68 5.21
C ALA A 26 6.12 15.71 4.26
N GLU A 27 6.74 16.20 3.19
CA GLU A 27 7.49 15.37 2.24
C GLU A 27 8.68 14.68 2.91
N LYS A 28 9.45 15.42 3.73
CA LYS A 28 10.57 14.85 4.50
C LYS A 28 10.10 13.74 5.44
N SER A 29 8.92 13.91 6.04
CA SER A 29 8.30 12.89 6.88
C SER A 29 7.92 11.66 6.06
N ILE A 30 7.24 11.82 4.92
CA ILE A 30 6.85 10.73 4.03
C ILE A 30 8.08 9.93 3.59
N LEU A 31 9.12 10.60 3.10
CA LEU A 31 10.36 9.95 2.66
C LEU A 31 11.02 9.16 3.78
N ARG A 32 11.09 9.74 4.99
CA ARG A 32 11.64 9.05 6.16
C ARG A 32 10.89 7.76 6.44
N HIS A 33 9.56 7.78 6.49
CA HIS A 33 8.76 6.58 6.74
C HIS A 33 8.95 5.52 5.66
N ILE A 34 9.07 5.92 4.39
CA ILE A 34 9.33 4.97 3.29
C ILE A 34 10.70 4.31 3.46
N LEU A 35 11.73 5.09 3.79
CA LEU A 35 13.10 4.59 3.97
C LEU A 35 13.22 3.68 5.20
N GLU A 36 12.65 4.08 6.33
CA GLU A 36 12.55 3.23 7.53
C GLU A 36 11.70 1.99 7.31
N GLY A 37 10.88 1.97 6.25
CA GLY A 37 10.09 0.83 5.85
C GLY A 37 10.84 -0.22 5.04
N LYS A 38 12.07 0.06 4.59
CA LYS A 38 12.88 -0.88 3.80
C LYS A 38 13.43 -1.99 4.68
N GLU A 39 13.27 -3.23 4.25
CA GLU A 39 13.75 -4.43 4.96
C GLU A 39 13.34 -4.50 6.44
N ALA A 40 12.19 -3.89 6.78
CA ALA A 40 11.76 -3.63 8.15
C ALA A 40 10.72 -4.63 8.67
N VAL A 41 10.26 -5.58 7.85
CA VAL A 41 9.29 -6.61 8.24
C VAL A 41 9.72 -8.00 7.80
N THR A 42 9.20 -9.01 8.51
CA THR A 42 9.30 -10.40 8.05
C THR A 42 8.32 -10.61 6.88
N PRO A 43 8.77 -11.21 5.77
CA PRO A 43 7.87 -11.57 4.67
C PRO A 43 6.70 -12.43 5.14
N LEU A 44 5.53 -12.28 4.51
CA LEU A 44 4.36 -13.11 4.82
C LEU A 44 4.56 -14.57 4.42
N MET A 45 5.37 -14.81 3.39
CA MET A 45 5.74 -16.13 2.91
C MET A 45 7.21 -16.12 2.48
N GLU A 46 7.92 -17.21 2.75
CA GLU A 46 9.26 -17.43 2.18
C GLU A 46 9.18 -17.62 0.66
N ARG A 47 8.14 -18.33 0.19
CA ARG A 47 7.86 -18.57 -1.22
C ARG A 47 6.39 -18.82 -1.48
N VAL A 48 5.80 -18.12 -2.45
CA VAL A 48 4.41 -18.32 -2.84
C VAL A 48 4.27 -19.61 -3.65
N PRO A 49 3.30 -20.50 -3.33
CA PRO A 49 3.01 -21.71 -4.10
C PRO A 49 2.74 -21.42 -5.59
N GLY A 50 3.29 -22.26 -6.48
CA GLY A 50 3.21 -22.06 -7.93
C GLY A 50 1.79 -22.23 -8.47
N GLU A 51 1.01 -23.09 -7.84
CA GLU A 51 -0.36 -23.48 -8.18
C GLU A 51 -1.31 -22.28 -8.11
N LEU A 52 -1.09 -21.37 -7.15
CA LEU A 52 -1.84 -20.11 -7.01
C LEU A 52 -1.58 -19.10 -8.12
N MET A 53 -0.54 -19.34 -8.92
CA MET A 53 -0.02 -18.41 -9.91
C MET A 53 -0.19 -18.91 -11.35
N GLU A 54 -0.67 -20.13 -11.57
CA GLU A 54 -0.75 -20.74 -12.92
C GLU A 54 -1.59 -19.94 -13.92
N THR A 55 -2.70 -19.37 -13.44
CA THR A 55 -3.65 -18.62 -14.27
C THR A 55 -3.31 -17.13 -14.38
N LEU A 56 -2.26 -16.67 -13.67
CA LEU A 56 -1.87 -15.27 -13.63
C LEU A 56 -0.91 -14.90 -14.76
N THR A 57 -1.06 -13.70 -15.31
CA THR A 57 -0.08 -13.15 -16.24
C THR A 57 1.28 -12.95 -15.55
N SER A 58 2.36 -12.81 -16.32
CA SER A 58 3.71 -12.59 -15.75
C SER A 58 3.76 -11.39 -14.80
N GLY A 59 3.13 -10.26 -15.17
CA GLY A 59 3.06 -9.07 -14.33
C GLY A 59 2.27 -9.27 -13.05
N GLN A 60 1.14 -10.00 -13.12
CA GLN A 60 0.36 -10.35 -11.94
C GLN A 60 1.13 -11.29 -11.00
N ARG A 61 1.84 -12.28 -11.54
CA ARG A 61 2.72 -13.17 -10.75
C ARG A 61 3.83 -12.40 -10.04
N ALA A 62 4.52 -11.52 -10.76
CA ALA A 62 5.57 -10.68 -10.19
C ALA A 62 5.03 -9.81 -9.06
N ALA A 63 3.85 -9.20 -9.25
CA ALA A 63 3.22 -8.38 -8.24
C ALA A 63 2.74 -9.20 -7.02
N THR A 64 2.19 -10.40 -7.22
CA THR A 64 1.80 -11.31 -6.12
C THR A 64 3.00 -11.71 -5.28
N ARG A 65 4.12 -12.10 -5.91
CA ARG A 65 5.38 -12.40 -5.19
C ARG A 65 5.91 -11.19 -4.44
N MET A 66 5.95 -10.03 -5.10
CA MET A 66 6.39 -8.78 -4.48
C MET A 66 5.57 -8.43 -3.23
N ILE A 67 4.26 -8.71 -3.22
CA ILE A 67 3.42 -8.44 -2.04
C ILE A 67 3.70 -9.43 -0.89
N LEU A 68 3.91 -10.71 -1.19
CA LEU A 68 3.94 -11.78 -0.19
C LEU A 68 5.35 -12.11 0.31
N GLU A 69 6.37 -11.93 -0.53
CA GLU A 69 7.77 -12.34 -0.28
C GLU A 69 8.67 -11.16 0.11
N THR A 70 8.16 -9.92 0.10
CA THR A 70 8.97 -8.73 0.42
C THR A 70 9.21 -8.57 1.92
N SER A 71 10.38 -8.04 2.27
CA SER A 71 10.70 -7.55 3.61
C SER A 71 10.41 -6.05 3.79
N ASP A 72 9.89 -5.37 2.76
CA ASP A 72 9.53 -3.96 2.80
C ASP A 72 8.11 -3.73 3.36
N ARG A 73 7.95 -2.73 4.24
CA ARG A 73 6.64 -2.28 4.77
C ARG A 73 5.75 -1.61 3.74
N PHE A 74 6.35 -0.97 2.74
CA PHE A 74 5.64 -0.23 1.71
C PHE A 74 6.04 -0.76 0.34
N THR A 75 5.06 -1.31 -0.37
CA THR A 75 5.23 -1.84 -1.72
C THR A 75 4.24 -1.17 -2.65
N VAL A 76 4.71 -0.69 -3.80
CA VAL A 76 3.87 -0.07 -4.82
C VAL A 76 3.69 -1.04 -5.97
N VAL A 77 2.44 -1.39 -6.26
CA VAL A 77 2.07 -2.22 -7.41
C VAL A 77 1.32 -1.36 -8.42
N GLN A 78 1.88 -1.25 -9.62
CA GLN A 78 1.24 -0.52 -10.72
C GLN A 78 0.32 -1.45 -11.51
N GLY A 79 -0.96 -1.07 -11.66
CA GLY A 79 -1.92 -1.82 -12.47
C GLY A 79 -2.69 -0.92 -13.42
N TYR A 80 -2.48 -1.09 -14.72
CA TYR A 80 -3.23 -0.39 -15.76
C TYR A 80 -4.74 -0.73 -15.73
N ALA A 81 -5.56 0.07 -16.41
CA ALA A 81 -7.00 -0.20 -16.52
C ALA A 81 -7.23 -1.52 -17.29
N GLY A 82 -8.20 -2.32 -16.84
CA GLY A 82 -8.60 -3.56 -17.53
C GLY A 82 -7.68 -4.78 -17.38
N VAL A 83 -6.50 -4.67 -16.76
CA VAL A 83 -5.50 -5.77 -16.71
C VAL A 83 -5.74 -6.85 -15.64
N GLY A 84 -6.93 -6.91 -15.05
CA GLY A 84 -7.27 -7.96 -14.08
C GLY A 84 -6.71 -7.77 -12.66
N LYS A 85 -6.64 -6.53 -12.16
CA LYS A 85 -6.22 -6.21 -10.77
C LYS A 85 -6.94 -7.05 -9.72
N THR A 86 -8.25 -7.27 -9.87
CA THR A 86 -9.05 -8.08 -8.96
C THR A 86 -8.62 -9.56 -8.96
N THR A 87 -8.20 -10.09 -10.10
CA THR A 87 -7.71 -11.47 -10.22
C THR A 87 -6.41 -11.65 -9.43
N GLN A 88 -5.45 -10.74 -9.61
CA GLN A 88 -4.21 -10.73 -8.84
C GLN A 88 -4.50 -10.60 -7.34
N PHE A 89 -5.41 -9.70 -6.96
CA PHE A 89 -5.75 -9.48 -5.56
C PHE A 89 -6.38 -10.72 -4.90
N ARG A 90 -7.25 -11.45 -5.62
CA ARG A 90 -7.78 -12.74 -5.15
C ARG A 90 -6.69 -13.80 -4.95
N ALA A 91 -5.66 -13.82 -5.80
CA ALA A 91 -4.53 -14.72 -5.62
C ALA A 91 -3.74 -14.40 -4.34
N VAL A 92 -3.50 -13.11 -4.06
CA VAL A 92 -2.88 -12.65 -2.80
C VAL A 92 -3.71 -13.09 -1.59
N MET A 93 -5.01 -12.85 -1.60
CA MET A 93 -5.89 -13.26 -0.50
C MET A 93 -5.94 -14.78 -0.31
N SER A 94 -5.95 -15.54 -1.41
CA SER A 94 -5.92 -17.00 -1.36
C SER A 94 -4.63 -17.51 -0.71
N ALA A 95 -3.50 -16.91 -1.05
CA ALA A 95 -2.21 -17.24 -0.43
C ALA A 95 -2.21 -16.90 1.06
N VAL A 96 -2.64 -15.69 1.44
CA VAL A 96 -2.71 -15.27 2.85
C VAL A 96 -3.60 -16.22 3.67
N ASN A 97 -4.71 -16.69 3.10
CA ASN A 97 -5.60 -17.64 3.79
C ASN A 97 -5.02 -19.05 3.95
N MET A 98 -3.93 -19.40 3.25
CA MET A 98 -3.20 -20.65 3.47
C MET A 98 -2.25 -20.59 4.67
N LEU A 99 -1.94 -19.39 5.18
CA LEU A 99 -1.08 -19.24 6.36
C LEU A 99 -1.77 -19.81 7.61
N PRO A 100 -0.99 -20.37 8.57
CA PRO A 100 -1.49 -20.74 9.89
C PRO A 100 -2.21 -19.58 10.56
N GLU A 101 -3.26 -19.84 11.36
CA GLU A 101 -4.03 -18.77 12.02
C GLU A 101 -3.16 -17.85 12.89
N SER A 102 -2.11 -18.38 13.51
CA SER A 102 -1.14 -17.62 14.33
C SER A 102 -0.30 -16.63 13.52
N GLU A 103 -0.12 -16.87 12.23
CA GLU A 103 0.72 -16.07 11.33
C GLU A 103 -0.11 -15.30 10.30
N ARG A 104 -1.41 -15.58 10.20
CA ARG A 104 -2.30 -14.98 9.21
C ARG A 104 -2.59 -13.52 9.57
N PRO A 105 -2.17 -12.54 8.75
CA PRO A 105 -2.47 -11.15 9.01
C PRO A 105 -3.95 -10.84 8.82
N ARG A 106 -4.48 -9.91 9.61
CA ARG A 106 -5.76 -9.26 9.27
C ARG A 106 -5.53 -8.34 8.08
N VAL A 107 -6.13 -8.68 6.93
CA VAL A 107 -6.08 -7.83 5.74
C VAL A 107 -7.23 -6.82 5.77
N VAL A 108 -6.89 -5.53 5.71
CA VAL A 108 -7.86 -4.43 5.67
C VAL A 108 -7.66 -3.62 4.38
N GLY A 109 -8.70 -3.53 3.56
CA GLY A 109 -8.70 -2.75 2.32
C GLY A 109 -9.10 -1.29 2.57
N LEU A 110 -8.28 -0.34 2.12
CA LEU A 110 -8.58 1.09 2.21
C LEU A 110 -8.78 1.68 0.82
N GLY A 111 -9.99 2.20 0.57
CA GLY A 111 -10.36 2.80 -0.72
C GLY A 111 -10.55 4.30 -0.62
N PRO A 112 -10.23 5.08 -1.68
CA PRO A 112 -10.55 6.51 -1.71
C PRO A 112 -12.05 6.77 -1.92
N THR A 113 -12.79 5.79 -2.48
CA THR A 113 -14.22 5.92 -2.78
C THR A 113 -15.01 4.67 -2.40
N HIS A 114 -16.31 4.82 -2.20
CA HIS A 114 -17.23 3.71 -1.94
C HIS A 114 -17.22 2.64 -3.04
N ARG A 115 -17.02 3.03 -4.29
CA ARG A 115 -16.90 2.09 -5.41
C ARG A 115 -15.68 1.17 -5.24
N ALA A 116 -14.50 1.75 -4.96
CA ALA A 116 -13.28 0.97 -4.73
C ALA A 116 -13.43 0.03 -3.52
N VAL A 117 -14.09 0.51 -2.46
CA VAL A 117 -14.43 -0.33 -1.30
C VAL A 117 -15.34 -1.49 -1.70
N GLY A 118 -16.39 -1.24 -2.48
CA GLY A 118 -17.29 -2.28 -2.99
C GLY A 118 -16.56 -3.34 -3.82
N GLU A 119 -15.64 -2.92 -4.70
CA GLU A 119 -14.81 -3.82 -5.49
C GLU A 119 -13.94 -4.71 -4.59
N MET A 120 -13.28 -4.17 -3.56
CA MET A 120 -12.48 -4.97 -2.61
C MET A 120 -13.34 -5.92 -1.76
N ARG A 121 -14.50 -5.48 -1.28
CA ARG A 121 -15.44 -6.35 -0.53
C ARG A 121 -15.93 -7.51 -1.38
N SER A 122 -16.25 -7.26 -2.65
CA SER A 122 -16.63 -8.33 -3.59
C SER A 122 -15.49 -9.31 -3.90
N ALA A 123 -14.25 -8.95 -3.57
CA ALA A 123 -13.09 -9.83 -3.64
C ALA A 123 -12.79 -10.55 -2.33
N GLY A 124 -13.62 -10.37 -1.28
CA GLY A 124 -13.52 -11.07 -0.01
C GLY A 124 -12.68 -10.36 1.06
N VAL A 125 -12.43 -9.06 0.91
CA VAL A 125 -11.62 -8.28 1.87
C VAL A 125 -12.48 -7.36 2.71
N ASP A 126 -12.24 -7.35 4.02
CA ASP A 126 -12.79 -6.34 4.92
C ASP A 126 -12.23 -4.97 4.52
N ALA A 127 -13.11 -4.08 4.04
CA ALA A 127 -12.67 -2.82 3.46
C ALA A 127 -13.56 -1.65 3.86
N GLN A 128 -12.96 -0.47 3.91
CA GLN A 128 -13.62 0.79 4.22
C GLN A 128 -12.94 1.99 3.54
N THR A 129 -13.55 3.16 3.62
CA THR A 129 -12.93 4.37 3.06
C THR A 129 -11.76 4.81 3.94
N LEU A 130 -10.73 5.42 3.34
CA LEU A 130 -9.62 5.99 4.10
C LEU A 130 -10.11 7.04 5.12
N ALA A 131 -11.12 7.84 4.76
CA ALA A 131 -11.71 8.84 5.65
C ALA A 131 -12.35 8.20 6.89
N SER A 132 -13.15 7.15 6.72
CA SER A 132 -13.76 6.40 7.82
C SER A 132 -12.69 5.78 8.74
N PHE A 133 -11.68 5.14 8.15
CA PHE A 133 -10.60 4.51 8.90
C PHE A 133 -9.84 5.52 9.78
N LEU A 134 -9.51 6.69 9.24
CA LEU A 134 -8.83 7.75 10.00
C LEU A 134 -9.70 8.31 11.12
N HIS A 135 -11.01 8.47 10.88
CA HIS A 135 -11.96 8.92 11.91
C HIS A 135 -12.05 7.92 13.08
N ASP A 136 -12.22 6.64 12.78
CA ASP A 136 -12.34 5.58 13.78
C ASP A 136 -11.04 5.42 14.58
N THR A 137 -9.89 5.49 13.90
CA THR A 137 -8.56 5.41 14.54
C THR A 137 -8.34 6.57 15.51
N GLN A 138 -8.76 7.79 15.14
CA GLN A 138 -8.68 8.95 16.04
C GLN A 138 -9.56 8.79 17.28
N LEU A 139 -10.76 8.22 17.15
CA LEU A 139 -11.65 7.96 18.29
C LEU A 139 -11.06 6.91 19.24
N GLN A 140 -10.47 5.84 18.70
CA GLN A 140 -9.80 4.81 19.50
C GLN A 140 -8.61 5.38 20.28
N GLN A 141 -7.76 6.20 19.64
CA GLN A 141 -6.62 6.83 20.31
C GLN A 141 -6.99 7.82 21.40
N ARG A 142 -8.23 8.35 21.41
CA ARG A 142 -8.73 9.27 22.44
C ARG A 142 -9.47 8.56 23.57
N SER A 143 -9.88 7.31 23.34
CA SER A 143 -10.69 6.53 24.29
C SER A 143 -9.88 5.46 25.02
N GLY A 144 -8.64 5.23 24.61
CA GLY A 144 -7.64 4.41 25.33
C GLY A 144 -6.54 5.29 25.90
#